data_AF-A0A1W9X522-F1
#
_entry.id   AF-A0A1W9X522-F1
#
_cell.length_a   1.000
_cell.length_b   1.000
_cell.length_c   1.000
_cell.angle_alpha   90.00
_cell.angle_beta   90.00
_cell.angle_gamma   90.00
#
_symmetry.space_group_name_H-M   'P 1'
#
loop_
_entity.id
_entity.type
_entity.pdbx_description
1 polymer ?
#
loop_
_entity_poly.entity_id
_entity_poly.type
_entity_poly.pdbx_seq_one_letter_code
_entity_poly.pdbx_strand_id
1 'polypeptide(L)'
;MTSQNTHLSEEQIICAVVDEQDLPAAVQHHLSACPMCQDKKQQFDRALNTLEEMTEAFSPLPQRKIRLPDHQPFFGKITWFPVRIPAFAAGLALFLLTLSIWYPGNLEVSKEKMRAQVLREAEPLPDLCQEISGESYGYFTNEFMDFVVPPEESRIDAVRSDHSRA
;
A
#
# COMPACT_ATOMS: atom_id res chain seq x y z
N MET A 1 24.33 -36.18 -26.84
CA MET A 1 23.17 -36.00 -27.75
C MET A 1 22.00 -35.49 -26.92
N THR A 2 21.71 -34.18 -26.96
CA THR A 2 20.45 -33.60 -26.49
C THR A 2 20.23 -32.25 -27.20
N SER A 3 19.33 -32.31 -28.19
CA SER A 3 18.46 -31.25 -28.74
C SER A 3 19.07 -29.89 -29.08
N GLN A 4 19.65 -29.81 -30.28
CA GLN A 4 19.70 -28.59 -31.08
C GLN A 4 18.26 -28.23 -31.50
N ASN A 5 17.86 -26.96 -31.31
CA ASN A 5 16.59 -26.34 -31.77
C ASN A 5 15.38 -26.33 -30.83
N THR A 6 15.58 -26.33 -29.51
CA THR A 6 14.51 -25.83 -28.62
C THR A 6 14.73 -24.34 -28.40
N HIS A 7 13.87 -23.50 -28.97
CA HIS A 7 13.86 -22.06 -28.68
C HIS A 7 13.54 -21.80 -27.21
N LEU A 8 13.94 -20.63 -26.72
CA LEU A 8 13.58 -20.19 -25.37
C LEU A 8 12.06 -20.12 -25.19
N SER A 9 11.59 -20.49 -24.00
CA SER A 9 10.19 -20.33 -23.62
C SER A 9 9.84 -18.85 -23.50
N GLU A 10 8.55 -18.54 -23.54
CA GLU A 10 8.05 -17.17 -23.40
C GLU A 10 8.46 -16.56 -22.05
N GLU A 11 8.38 -17.33 -20.97
CA GLU A 11 8.86 -16.95 -19.62
C GLU A 11 10.34 -16.55 -19.63
N GLN A 12 11.18 -17.31 -20.34
CA GLN A 12 12.61 -17.01 -20.45
C GLN A 12 12.87 -15.74 -21.26
N ILE A 13 12.05 -15.47 -22.29
CA ILE A 13 12.13 -14.21 -23.04
C ILE A 13 11.70 -13.03 -22.17
N ILE A 14 10.64 -13.18 -21.36
CA ILE A 14 10.19 -12.14 -20.43
C ILE A 14 11.28 -11.82 -19.42
N CYS A 15 11.87 -12.85 -18.78
CA CYS A 15 12.98 -12.64 -17.85
C CYS A 15 14.16 -11.92 -18.53
N ALA A 16 14.47 -12.26 -19.79
CA ALA A 16 15.54 -11.63 -20.56
C ALA A 16 15.30 -10.15 -20.90
N VAL A 17 14.04 -9.71 -20.90
CA VAL A 17 13.69 -8.29 -21.08
C VAL A 17 13.79 -7.53 -19.75
N VAL A 18 13.38 -8.16 -18.63
CA VAL A 18 13.44 -7.52 -17.30
C VAL A 18 14.89 -7.32 -16.84
N ASP A 19 15.69 -8.39 -16.82
CA ASP A 19 17.12 -8.31 -16.56
C ASP A 19 17.84 -9.50 -17.20
N GLU A 20 18.66 -9.22 -18.23
CA GLU A 20 19.42 -10.25 -18.92
C GLU A 20 20.47 -10.92 -18.03
N GLN A 21 20.96 -10.24 -16.99
CA GLN A 21 22.02 -10.73 -16.10
C GLN A 21 21.54 -11.81 -15.13
N ASP A 22 20.24 -11.81 -14.80
CA ASP A 22 19.63 -12.80 -13.90
C ASP A 22 19.30 -14.13 -14.60
N LEU A 23 19.55 -14.25 -15.91
CA LEU A 23 19.33 -15.50 -16.62
C LEU A 23 20.49 -16.50 -16.46
N PRO A 24 20.19 -17.81 -16.44
CA PRO A 24 21.21 -18.83 -16.50
C PRO A 24 22.13 -18.64 -17.73
N ALA A 25 23.44 -18.84 -17.56
CA ALA A 25 24.43 -18.63 -18.62
C ALA A 25 24.12 -19.40 -19.93
N ALA A 26 23.50 -20.57 -19.84
CA ALA A 26 23.07 -21.34 -21.01
C ALA A 26 21.99 -20.62 -21.83
N VAL A 27 21.08 -19.91 -21.16
CA VAL A 27 20.00 -19.13 -21.79
C VAL A 27 20.55 -17.85 -22.40
N GLN A 28 21.42 -17.12 -21.71
CA GLN A 28 22.10 -15.94 -22.26
C GLN A 28 22.88 -16.30 -23.53
N HIS A 29 23.66 -17.39 -23.48
CA HIS A 29 24.40 -17.86 -24.64
C HIS A 29 23.46 -18.21 -25.80
N HIS A 30 22.34 -18.89 -25.54
CA HIS A 30 21.35 -19.18 -26.58
C HIS A 30 20.72 -17.90 -27.16
N LEU A 31 20.38 -16.92 -26.31
CA LEU A 31 19.76 -15.67 -26.73
C LEU A 31 20.69 -14.84 -27.63
N SER A 32 22.00 -14.85 -27.33
CA SER A 32 23.02 -14.23 -28.17
C SER A 32 23.28 -14.97 -29.49
N ALA A 33 23.05 -16.29 -29.53
CA ALA A 33 23.33 -17.13 -30.68
C ALA A 33 22.11 -17.35 -31.61
N CYS A 34 20.89 -17.20 -31.10
CA CYS A 34 19.65 -17.49 -31.82
C CYS A 34 18.94 -16.20 -32.26
N PRO A 35 18.92 -15.88 -33.58
CA PRO A 35 18.32 -14.65 -34.08
C PRO A 35 16.79 -14.60 -33.87
N MET A 36 16.11 -15.75 -33.87
CA MET A 36 14.66 -15.80 -33.63
C MET A 36 14.30 -15.44 -32.19
N CYS A 37 15.09 -15.90 -31.21
CA CYS A 37 14.86 -15.54 -29.81
C CYS A 37 15.23 -14.08 -29.54
N GLN A 38 16.26 -13.57 -30.23
CA GLN A 38 16.62 -12.16 -30.16
C GLN A 38 15.53 -11.26 -30.76
N ASP A 39 14.96 -11.62 -31.91
CA ASP A 39 13.86 -10.87 -32.53
C ASP A 39 12.61 -10.86 -31.64
N LYS A 40 12.26 -12.00 -31.03
CA LYS A 40 11.19 -12.07 -30.03
C LYS A 40 11.43 -11.17 -28.83
N LYS A 41 12.65 -11.17 -28.28
CA LYS A 41 13.03 -10.25 -27.20
C LYS A 41 12.82 -8.80 -27.62
N GLN A 42 13.34 -8.40 -28.78
CA GLN A 42 13.20 -7.04 -29.30
C GLN A 42 11.75 -6.64 -29.56
N GLN A 43 10.93 -7.56 -30.06
CA GLN A 43 9.50 -7.30 -30.27
C GLN A 43 8.80 -7.00 -28.94
N PHE A 44 9.12 -7.76 -27.90
CA PHE A 44 8.56 -7.56 -26.57
C PHE A 44 9.04 -6.23 -25.95
N ASP A 45 10.33 -5.91 -26.08
CA ASP A 45 10.91 -4.62 -25.68
C ASP A 45 10.19 -3.43 -26.33
N ARG A 46 9.96 -3.50 -27.65
CA ARG A 46 9.23 -2.44 -28.38
C ARG A 46 7.80 -2.29 -27.87
N ALA A 47 7.13 -3.39 -27.56
CA ALA A 47 5.77 -3.35 -27.00
C ALA A 47 5.74 -2.67 -25.63
N LEU A 48 6.72 -2.97 -24.76
CA LEU A 48 6.84 -2.31 -23.45
C LEU A 48 7.15 -0.82 -23.59
N ASN A 49 8.07 -0.42 -24.46
CA ASN A 49 8.37 1.00 -24.70
C ASN A 49 7.14 1.76 -25.24
N THR A 50 6.33 1.10 -26.08
CA THR A 50 5.08 1.70 -26.57
C THR A 50 4.09 1.94 -25.42
N LEU A 51 4.01 1.00 -24.47
CA LEU A 51 3.21 1.17 -23.26
C LEU A 51 3.76 2.29 -22.38
N GLU A 52 5.08 2.39 -22.22
CA GLU A 52 5.72 3.46 -21.46
C GLU A 52 5.36 4.84 -22.06
N GLU A 53 5.51 5.02 -23.37
CA GLU A 53 5.12 6.24 -24.08
C GLU A 53 3.65 6.61 -23.86
N MET A 54 2.75 5.62 -23.93
CA MET A 54 1.34 5.84 -23.62
C MET A 54 1.14 6.25 -22.17
N THR A 55 1.78 5.57 -21.22
CA THR A 55 1.65 5.91 -19.81
C THR A 55 2.20 7.30 -19.52
N GLU A 56 3.29 7.72 -20.15
CA GLU A 56 3.82 9.08 -19.99
C GLU A 56 2.86 10.13 -20.55
N ALA A 57 2.23 9.84 -21.70
CA ALA A 57 1.26 10.74 -22.32
C ALA A 57 -0.03 10.90 -21.49
N PHE A 58 -0.46 9.84 -20.78
CA PHE A 58 -1.71 9.82 -20.01
C PHE A 58 -1.51 9.93 -18.49
N SER A 59 -0.29 9.87 -17.98
CA SER A 59 -0.01 9.96 -16.55
C SER A 59 0.05 11.43 -16.13
N PRO A 60 -0.83 11.88 -15.22
CA PRO A 60 -0.76 13.22 -14.70
C PRO A 60 0.54 13.40 -13.91
N LEU A 61 1.31 14.44 -14.25
CA LEU A 61 2.48 14.84 -13.49
C LEU A 61 2.10 14.99 -12.00
N PRO A 62 2.84 14.35 -11.07
CA PRO A 62 2.53 14.44 -9.65
C PRO A 62 2.62 15.90 -9.21
N GLN A 63 1.46 16.50 -8.90
CA GLN A 63 1.36 17.93 -8.55
C GLN A 63 2.08 18.28 -7.25
N ARG A 64 2.42 17.28 -6.43
CA ARG A 64 3.18 17.44 -5.21
C ARG A 64 4.30 16.42 -5.13
N LYS A 65 5.49 16.91 -4.78
CA LYS A 65 6.61 16.08 -4.36
C LYS A 65 6.16 15.34 -3.09
N ILE A 66 5.94 14.03 -3.19
CA ILE A 66 5.66 13.19 -2.02
C ILE A 66 6.89 13.29 -1.13
N ARG A 67 6.79 14.06 -0.05
CA ARG A 67 7.80 14.03 1.00
C ARG A 67 7.51 12.78 1.80
N LEU A 68 8.33 11.75 1.58
CA LEU A 68 8.40 10.66 2.55
C LEU A 68 8.70 11.30 3.90
N PRO A 69 7.97 10.96 4.97
CA PRO A 69 8.31 11.41 6.30
C PRO A 69 9.76 10.99 6.54
N ASP A 70 10.65 11.98 6.70
CA ASP A 70 11.99 11.75 7.20
C ASP A 70 11.79 10.97 8.50
N HIS A 71 12.34 9.75 8.56
CA HIS A 71 12.46 9.01 9.79
C HIS A 71 13.47 9.75 10.68
N GLN A 72 13.07 10.91 11.20
CA GLN A 72 13.76 11.53 12.30
C GLN A 72 13.62 10.57 13.49
N PRO A 73 14.73 10.09 14.07
CA PRO A 73 14.65 9.30 15.28
C PRO A 73 13.99 10.17 16.35
N PHE A 74 12.79 9.77 16.78
CA PHE A 74 11.97 10.40 17.82
C PHE A 74 12.59 10.30 19.23
N PHE A 75 13.91 10.19 19.33
CA PHE A 75 14.65 10.17 20.59
C PHE A 75 15.34 11.50 20.80
N GLY A 76 14.57 12.52 21.18
CA GLY A 76 15.13 13.83 21.42
C GLY A 76 14.17 14.79 22.11
N LYS A 77 14.34 14.90 23.44
CA LYS A 77 13.80 15.93 24.33
C LYS A 77 12.37 15.66 24.84
N ILE A 78 12.28 14.69 25.75
CA ILE A 78 11.42 14.85 26.93
C ILE A 78 11.92 16.11 27.64
N THR A 79 11.29 17.24 27.32
CA THR A 79 11.47 18.48 28.05
C THR A 79 10.95 18.27 29.46
N TRP A 80 11.89 18.31 30.40
CA TRP A 80 11.74 18.44 31.83
C TRP A 80 10.76 19.59 32.17
N PHE A 81 9.45 19.34 32.12
CA PHE A 81 8.47 20.24 32.71
C PHE A 81 8.61 20.13 34.23
N PRO A 82 9.06 21.18 34.95
CA PRO A 82 9.02 21.15 36.40
C PRO A 82 7.56 21.14 36.83
N VAL A 83 7.18 20.05 37.51
CA VAL A 83 5.89 19.84 38.16
C VAL A 83 5.60 21.01 39.11
N ARG A 84 4.80 21.97 38.67
CA ARG A 84 4.21 23.02 39.52
C ARG A 84 2.75 23.27 39.21
N ILE A 85 1.95 22.21 39.13
CA ILE A 85 0.49 22.35 39.26
C ILE A 85 -0.10 21.21 40.12
N PRO A 86 0.08 21.21 41.47
CA PRO A 86 -0.69 20.32 42.33
C PRO A 86 -1.93 21.00 42.94
N ALA A 87 -2.46 22.09 42.34
CA ALA A 87 -3.64 22.79 42.88
C ALA A 87 -4.86 22.77 41.93
N PHE A 88 -4.68 22.79 40.61
CA PHE A 88 -5.80 22.82 39.67
C PHE A 88 -6.42 21.43 39.40
N ALA A 89 -5.64 20.35 39.48
CA ALA A 89 -6.13 19.00 39.20
C ALA A 89 -7.16 18.50 40.23
N ALA A 90 -6.96 18.81 41.51
CA ALA A 90 -7.91 18.46 42.56
C ALA A 90 -9.22 19.25 42.44
N GLY A 91 -9.15 20.53 42.06
CA GLY A 91 -10.32 21.38 41.82
C GLY A 91 -11.15 20.91 40.62
N LEU A 92 -10.49 20.53 39.52
CA LEU A 92 -11.17 20.01 38.33
C LEU A 92 -11.88 18.68 38.62
N ALA A 93 -11.24 17.78 39.39
CA ALA A 93 -11.85 16.52 39.76
C ALA A 93 -13.11 16.71 40.60
N LEU A 94 -13.08 17.60 41.61
CA LEU A 94 -14.25 17.95 42.43
C LEU A 94 -15.35 18.60 41.59
N PHE A 95 -14.99 19.52 40.70
CA PHE A 95 -15.94 20.18 39.80
C PHE A 95 -16.65 19.19 38.86
N LEU A 96 -15.90 18.29 38.22
CA LEU A 96 -16.46 17.23 37.37
C LEU A 96 -17.34 16.25 38.16
N LEU A 97 -16.97 15.92 39.40
CA LEU A 97 -17.75 15.04 40.27
C LEU A 97 -19.08 15.72 40.67
N THR A 98 -19.06 17.02 40.99
CA THR A 98 -20.30 17.77 41.25
C THR A 98 -21.19 17.90 40.01
N LEU A 99 -20.62 18.14 38.83
CA LEU A 99 -21.36 18.17 37.56
C LEU A 99 -21.98 16.82 37.21
N SER A 100 -21.25 15.73 37.44
CA SER A 100 -21.73 14.37 37.17
C SER A 100 -22.87 13.95 38.09
N ILE A 101 -22.93 14.47 39.32
CA ILE A 101 -24.05 14.25 40.25
C ILE A 101 -25.27 15.09 39.85
N TRP A 102 -25.07 16.31 39.34
CA TRP A 102 -26.15 17.22 38.95
C TRP A 102 -26.75 16.93 37.56
N TYR A 103 -26.00 16.30 36.65
CA TYR A 103 -26.46 15.99 35.29
C TYR A 103 -26.24 14.51 34.93
N PRO A 104 -26.99 13.56 35.51
CA PRO A 104 -26.75 12.12 35.33
C PRO A 104 -27.24 11.54 33.99
N GLY A 105 -27.31 12.31 32.90
CA GLY A 105 -28.03 11.83 31.71
C GLY A 105 -27.78 12.50 30.37
N ASN A 106 -26.56 12.95 30.04
CA ASN A 106 -26.33 13.52 28.69
C ASN A 106 -24.96 13.32 28.04
N LEU A 107 -24.17 12.32 28.47
CA LEU A 107 -22.92 11.95 27.78
C LEU A 107 -23.10 10.83 26.72
N GLU A 108 -24.33 10.38 26.46
CA GLU A 108 -24.64 9.42 25.38
C GLU A 108 -25.19 10.08 24.10
N VAL A 109 -25.45 11.39 24.10
CA VAL A 109 -26.00 12.09 22.93
C VAL A 109 -24.89 12.65 22.05
N SER A 110 -24.01 11.80 21.52
CA SER A 110 -23.11 12.22 20.43
C SER A 110 -22.58 11.08 19.54
N LYS A 111 -23.16 9.89 19.59
CA LYS A 111 -22.81 8.80 18.65
C LYS A 111 -23.90 8.55 17.62
N GLU A 112 -25.17 8.67 18.00
CA GLU A 112 -26.30 8.44 17.10
C GLU A 112 -26.58 9.61 16.17
N LYS A 113 -26.40 10.85 16.63
CA LYS A 113 -26.63 12.05 15.81
C LYS A 113 -25.62 12.19 14.66
N MET A 114 -24.40 11.69 14.85
CA MET A 114 -23.36 11.69 13.81
C MET A 114 -23.61 10.61 12.75
N ARG A 115 -24.21 9.46 13.13
CA ARG A 115 -24.62 8.41 12.19
C ARG A 115 -25.81 8.84 11.30
N ALA A 116 -26.75 9.60 11.85
CA ALA A 116 -27.93 10.04 11.11
C ALA A 116 -27.62 11.12 10.06
N GLN A 117 -26.53 11.88 10.21
CA GLN A 117 -26.15 12.92 9.26
C GLN A 117 -25.38 12.36 8.06
N VAL A 118 -24.57 11.31 8.26
CA VAL A 118 -23.81 10.64 7.18
C VAL A 118 -24.72 9.91 6.19
N LEU A 119 -25.86 9.37 6.64
CA LEU A 119 -26.77 8.63 5.74
C LEU A 119 -27.63 9.56 4.86
N ARG A 120 -27.73 10.85 5.19
CA ARG A 120 -28.59 11.79 4.45
C ARG A 120 -27.84 12.54 3.34
N GLU A 121 -26.52 12.55 3.35
CA GLU A 121 -25.65 13.16 2.32
C GLU A 121 -24.97 12.12 1.40
N ALA A 122 -25.45 10.88 1.39
CA ALA A 122 -25.09 9.94 0.34
C ALA A 122 -25.84 10.33 -0.94
N GLU A 123 -25.24 11.23 -1.74
CA GLU A 123 -25.64 11.42 -3.12
C GLU A 123 -25.66 10.04 -3.81
N PRO A 124 -26.71 9.71 -4.58
CA PRO A 124 -26.70 8.49 -5.37
C PRO A 124 -25.48 8.56 -6.29
N LEU A 125 -24.61 7.56 -6.16
CA LEU A 125 -23.43 7.41 -6.99
C LEU A 125 -23.84 7.58 -8.47
N PRO A 126 -23.04 8.31 -9.27
CA PRO A 126 -23.31 8.48 -10.70
C PRO A 126 -23.62 7.14 -11.36
N ASP A 127 -24.56 7.08 -12.31
CA ASP A 127 -25.02 5.83 -12.95
C ASP A 127 -23.88 4.94 -13.48
N LEU A 128 -22.75 5.56 -13.87
CA LEU A 128 -21.53 4.87 -14.28
C LEU A 128 -20.96 3.92 -13.21
N CYS A 129 -21.17 4.21 -11.93
CA CYS A 129 -20.72 3.38 -10.81
C CYS A 129 -21.68 2.21 -10.52
N GLN A 130 -22.96 2.30 -10.91
CA GLN A 130 -23.90 1.20 -10.76
C GLN A 130 -23.60 0.05 -11.72
N GLU A 131 -23.14 0.35 -12.93
CA GLU A 131 -22.76 -0.66 -13.93
C GLU A 131 -21.54 -1.49 -13.47
N ILE A 132 -20.64 -0.88 -12.68
CA ILE A 132 -19.46 -1.56 -12.12
C ILE A 132 -19.82 -2.36 -10.85
N SER A 133 -20.85 -1.96 -10.10
CA SER A 133 -21.32 -2.67 -8.90
C SER A 133 -22.28 -3.84 -9.16
N GLY A 134 -22.60 -4.13 -10.43
CA GLY A 134 -23.51 -5.23 -10.81
C GLY A 134 -22.95 -6.64 -10.59
N GLU A 135 -21.63 -6.77 -10.47
CA GLU A 135 -20.99 -8.06 -10.18
C GLU A 135 -20.65 -8.13 -8.70
N SER A 136 -21.55 -8.77 -7.94
CA SER A 136 -21.26 -9.20 -6.57
C SER A 136 -20.13 -10.24 -6.64
N TYR A 137 -18.89 -9.79 -6.58
CA TYR A 137 -17.72 -10.63 -6.40
C TYR A 137 -17.79 -11.24 -5.00
N GLY A 138 -18.53 -12.33 -4.86
CA GLY A 138 -18.60 -13.16 -3.66
C GLY A 138 -17.29 -13.89 -3.32
N TYR A 139 -16.16 -13.38 -3.79
CA TYR A 139 -14.85 -14.02 -3.72
C TYR A 139 -13.77 -13.13 -3.08
N PHE A 140 -14.17 -12.13 -2.30
CA PHE A 140 -13.23 -11.50 -1.36
C PHE A 140 -13.24 -12.33 -0.07
N THR A 141 -12.45 -13.41 -0.06
CA THR A 141 -12.23 -14.22 1.13
C THR A 141 -11.43 -13.43 2.17
N ASN A 142 -11.52 -13.82 3.44
CA ASN A 142 -10.71 -13.21 4.51
C ASN A 142 -9.19 -13.30 4.20
N GLU A 143 -8.76 -14.31 3.45
CA GLU A 143 -7.38 -14.47 2.98
C GLU A 143 -6.92 -13.34 2.04
N PHE A 144 -7.80 -12.86 1.15
CA PHE A 144 -7.50 -11.70 0.31
C PHE A 144 -7.39 -10.43 1.15
N MET A 145 -8.25 -10.27 2.17
CA MET A 145 -8.18 -9.12 3.08
C MET A 145 -6.88 -9.13 3.89
N ASP A 146 -6.41 -10.31 4.31
CA ASP A 146 -5.12 -10.46 5.02
C ASP A 146 -3.92 -10.19 4.10
N PHE A 147 -4.03 -10.43 2.80
CA PHE A 147 -3.00 -10.07 1.83
C PHE A 147 -2.93 -8.56 1.57
N VAL A 148 -4.07 -7.89 1.39
CA VAL A 148 -4.14 -6.45 1.10
C VAL A 148 -3.92 -5.61 2.35
N VAL A 149 -4.34 -6.11 3.51
CA VAL A 149 -4.16 -5.48 4.82
C VAL A 149 -3.41 -6.46 5.72
N PRO A 150 -2.08 -6.54 5.60
CA PRO A 150 -1.29 -7.41 6.46
C PRO A 150 -1.53 -7.04 7.92
N PRO A 151 -1.77 -8.02 8.81
CA PRO A 151 -1.92 -7.75 10.24
C PRO A 151 -0.64 -7.10 10.77
N GLU A 152 -0.78 -6.14 11.70
CA GLU A 152 0.35 -5.31 12.18
C GLU A 152 1.51 -6.14 12.76
N GLU A 153 1.25 -7.37 13.22
CA GLU A 153 2.28 -8.32 13.67
C GLU A 153 3.27 -8.71 12.56
N SER A 154 2.80 -8.88 11.32
CA SER A 154 3.65 -9.24 10.16
C SER A 154 4.62 -8.12 9.76
N ARG A 155 4.30 -6.86 10.10
CA ARG A 155 5.19 -5.70 9.88
C ARG A 155 6.36 -5.67 10.85
N ILE A 156 6.21 -6.24 12.04
CA ILE A 156 7.25 -6.22 13.08
C ILE A 156 8.31 -7.29 12.80
N ASP A 157 7.91 -8.44 12.25
CA ASP A 157 8.84 -9.54 11.96
C ASP A 157 9.69 -9.30 10.70
N ALA A 158 9.17 -8.58 9.70
CA ALA A 158 9.95 -8.17 8.53
C ALA A 158 11.09 -7.20 8.91
N VAL A 159 10.88 -6.35 9.92
CA VAL A 159 11.91 -5.43 10.43
C VAL A 159 12.93 -6.16 11.32
N ARG A 160 12.53 -7.24 12.00
CA ARG A 160 13.41 -8.01 12.90
C ARG A 160 14.34 -8.98 12.16
N SER A 161 13.95 -9.43 10.97
CA SER A 161 14.74 -10.33 10.11
C SER A 161 16.02 -9.68 9.57
N ASP A 162 16.07 -8.35 9.42
CA ASP A 162 17.23 -7.65 8.87
C ASP A 162 18.30 -7.28 9.92
N HIS A 163 18.03 -7.49 11.20
CA HIS A 163 18.96 -7.16 12.29
C HIS A 163 19.70 -8.36 12.90
N SER A 164 19.50 -9.57 12.39
CA SER A 164 20.22 -10.77 12.85
C SER A 164 21.34 -11.24 11.90
N ARG A 165 21.67 -10.45 10.88
CA ARG A 165 22.69 -10.79 9.87
C ARG A 165 23.83 -9.75 9.73
N ALA A 166 24.18 -9.11 10.84
CA ALA A 166 25.41 -8.30 10.98
C ALA A 166 26.35 -8.93 12.01
#